data_AF-A0A7J5E8U7-F1
#
_entry.id   AF-A0A7J5E8U7-F1
#
_cell.length_a   1.000
_cell.length_b   1.000
_cell.length_c   1.000
_cell.angle_alpha   90.00
_cell.angle_beta   90.00
_cell.angle_gamma   90.00
#
_symmetry.space_group_name_H-M   'P 1'
#
loop_
_entity.id
_entity.type
_entity.pdbx_description
1 polymer ?
#
loop_
_entity_poly.entity_id
_entity_poly.type
_entity_poly.pdbx_seq_one_letter_code
_entity_poly.pdbx_strand_id
1 'polypeptide(L)'
;MIEKIIDWSANNRFIVLLVYLIITGAGIYSVVNLPVDAIPDLSENQVIIFTEWMGRSPEIIEDQVTFPIVSGLQGLPDVKAVRANSMFGMSFVFVIFEDNVDTYFARTRVLERMNTIQAQLPPGVVPSLGPDGSGVGHVYWYTVEGGGYDLGTLRAVQDWYIRYKLSAVQGVAEVASIGGFVKQYQVDVNPNDLRGYNLTVSDVVNAIQKSNNEVGGKIIEANSSAFEKLGYSKNELMSFRIWDIIADHYKDEK
;
A
#
# COMPACT_ATOMS: atom_id res chain seq x y z
N MET A 1 41.16 24.76 -43.00
CA MET A 1 39.83 24.12 -42.81
C MET A 1 38.83 25.08 -42.18
N ILE A 2 39.17 25.72 -41.06
CA ILE A 2 38.32 26.75 -40.42
C ILE A 2 38.04 27.93 -41.36
N GLU A 3 39.06 28.43 -42.07
CA GLU A 3 38.91 29.50 -43.07
C GLU A 3 37.84 29.17 -44.12
N LYS A 4 37.80 27.92 -44.63
CA LYS A 4 36.77 27.49 -45.58
C LYS A 4 35.34 27.54 -45.00
N ILE A 5 35.17 27.26 -43.71
CA ILE A 5 33.86 27.33 -43.03
C ILE A 5 33.44 28.79 -42.84
N ILE A 6 34.38 29.66 -42.49
CA ILE A 6 34.15 31.09 -42.34
C ILE A 6 33.78 31.71 -43.69
N ASP A 7 34.57 31.43 -44.74
CA ASP A 7 34.33 31.92 -46.09
C ASP A 7 32.98 31.42 -46.64
N TRP A 8 32.63 30.16 -46.39
CA TRP A 8 31.32 29.62 -46.78
C TRP A 8 30.17 30.29 -46.02
N SER A 9 30.33 30.51 -44.71
CA SER A 9 29.32 31.17 -43.87
C SER A 9 29.12 32.62 -44.26
N ALA A 10 30.20 33.35 -44.57
CA ALA A 10 30.15 34.74 -45.01
C ALA A 10 29.47 34.90 -46.38
N ASN A 11 29.76 34.00 -47.33
CA ASN A 11 29.13 34.00 -48.65
C ASN A 11 27.65 33.55 -48.61
N ASN A 12 27.25 32.73 -47.63
CA ASN A 12 25.89 32.20 -47.50
C ASN A 12 25.10 32.83 -46.34
N ARG A 13 25.24 34.14 -46.12
CA ARG A 13 24.61 34.90 -45.02
C ARG A 13 23.12 34.62 -44.78
N PHE A 14 22.35 34.41 -45.85
CA PHE A 14 20.92 34.11 -45.74
C PHE A 14 20.67 32.73 -45.11
N ILE A 15 21.40 31.70 -45.56
CA ILE A 15 21.29 30.34 -45.02
C ILE A 15 21.72 30.35 -43.55
N VAL A 16 22.81 31.05 -43.22
CA VAL A 16 23.30 31.16 -41.84
C VAL A 16 22.26 31.82 -40.93
N LEU A 17 21.64 32.92 -41.36
CA LEU A 17 20.58 33.58 -40.58
C LEU A 17 19.33 32.70 -40.42
N LEU A 18 18.94 31.95 -41.46
CA LEU A 18 17.82 31.03 -41.40
C LEU A 18 18.10 29.89 -40.40
N VAL A 19 19.29 29.28 -40.48
CA VAL A 19 19.72 28.24 -39.53
C VAL A 19 19.77 28.80 -38.10
N TYR A 20 20.31 30.01 -37.92
CA TYR A 20 20.32 30.69 -36.63
C TYR A 20 18.90 30.85 -36.07
N LEU A 21 17.95 31.36 -36.88
CA LEU A 21 16.56 31.51 -36.46
C LEU A 21 15.90 30.17 -36.11
N ILE A 22 16.17 29.11 -36.86
CA ILE A 22 15.69 27.76 -36.54
C ILE A 22 16.25 27.28 -35.21
N ILE A 23 17.56 27.42 -34.98
CA ILE A 23 18.21 27.00 -33.73
C ILE A 23 17.70 27.82 -32.55
N THR A 24 17.54 29.13 -32.70
CA THR A 24 16.97 29.99 -31.65
C THR A 24 15.52 29.63 -31.38
N GLY A 25 14.69 29.40 -32.41
CA GLY A 25 13.31 28.97 -32.25
C GLY A 25 13.19 27.61 -31.56
N ALA A 26 14.03 26.65 -31.97
CA ALA A 26 14.13 25.33 -31.32
C ALA A 26 14.61 25.45 -29.87
N GLY A 27 15.59 26.31 -29.59
CA GLY A 27 16.09 26.56 -28.24
C GLY A 27 15.03 27.18 -27.32
N ILE A 28 14.27 28.16 -27.81
CA ILE A 28 13.14 28.74 -27.06
C ILE A 28 12.08 27.66 -26.81
N TYR A 29 11.73 26.87 -27.82
CA TYR A 29 10.79 25.76 -27.67
C TYR A 29 11.27 24.75 -26.63
N SER A 30 12.56 24.38 -26.64
CA SER A 30 13.13 23.46 -25.67
C SER A 30 13.12 24.03 -24.25
N VAL A 31 13.51 25.29 -24.05
CA VAL A 31 13.52 25.93 -22.71
C VAL A 31 12.11 26.02 -22.13
N VAL A 32 11.10 26.35 -22.96
CA VAL A 32 9.71 26.48 -22.50
C VAL A 32 9.08 25.12 -22.15
N ASN A 33 9.50 24.03 -22.81
CA ASN A 33 8.95 22.69 -22.59
C ASN A 33 9.83 21.78 -21.72
N LEU A 34 10.97 22.27 -21.23
CA LEU A 34 11.86 21.47 -20.38
C LEU A 34 11.18 21.28 -19.00
N PRO A 35 11.02 20.03 -18.52
CA PRO A 35 10.55 19.79 -17.16
C PRO A 35 11.51 20.45 -16.16
N VAL A 36 10.95 21.18 -15.20
CA VAL A 36 11.74 21.87 -14.17
C VAL A 36 11.36 21.28 -12.82
N ASP A 37 12.37 20.93 -12.03
CA ASP A 37 12.22 20.59 -10.62
C ASP A 37 13.04 21.58 -9.78
N ALA A 38 12.61 21.80 -8.53
CA ALA A 38 13.28 22.73 -7.62
C ALA A 38 14.63 22.20 -7.14
N ILE A 39 14.75 20.87 -7.03
CA ILE A 39 15.97 20.17 -6.59
C ILE A 39 16.16 18.90 -7.42
N PRO A 40 17.41 18.51 -7.72
CA PRO A 40 17.66 17.20 -8.30
C PRO A 40 17.29 16.10 -7.30
N ASP A 41 16.86 14.94 -7.80
CA ASP A 41 16.66 13.76 -6.95
C ASP A 41 18.03 13.25 -6.46
N LEU A 42 18.20 13.24 -5.14
CA LEU A 42 19.41 12.78 -4.44
C LEU A 42 19.14 11.50 -3.62
N SER A 43 17.99 10.85 -3.84
CA SER A 43 17.60 9.66 -3.10
C SER A 43 18.41 8.43 -3.50
N GLU A 44 18.62 7.53 -2.54
CA GLU A 44 19.19 6.20 -2.83
C GLU A 44 18.18 5.38 -3.64
N ASN A 45 18.66 4.63 -4.64
CA ASN A 45 17.83 3.62 -5.32
C ASN A 45 17.55 2.47 -4.34
N GLN A 46 16.38 2.50 -3.70
CA GLN A 46 16.03 1.54 -2.68
C GLN A 46 14.65 0.95 -2.89
N VAL A 47 14.52 -0.33 -2.53
CA VAL A 47 13.24 -1.03 -2.46
C VAL A 47 12.93 -1.28 -0.99
N ILE A 48 11.79 -0.74 -0.55
CA ILE A 48 11.30 -0.89 0.82
C ILE A 48 10.40 -2.11 0.88
N ILE A 49 10.56 -2.92 1.92
CA ILE A 49 9.68 -4.02 2.26
C ILE A 49 9.11 -3.74 3.63
N PHE A 50 7.79 -3.67 3.70
CA PHE A 50 7.03 -3.47 4.93
C PHE A 50 6.32 -4.77 5.30
N THR A 51 6.50 -5.21 6.54
CA THR A 51 5.84 -6.41 7.06
C THR A 51 5.21 -6.13 8.41
N GLU A 52 3.93 -6.45 8.54
CA GLU A 52 3.17 -6.27 9.78
C GLU A 52 2.92 -7.63 10.45
N TRP A 53 3.18 -7.70 11.76
CA TRP A 53 2.84 -8.84 12.61
C TRP A 53 2.51 -8.39 14.04
N MET A 54 1.31 -7.81 14.19
CA MET A 54 0.87 -7.13 15.42
C MET A 54 0.90 -8.00 16.68
N GLY A 55 1.18 -7.35 17.82
CA GLY A 55 1.21 -8.00 19.14
C GLY A 55 2.53 -8.71 19.48
N ARG A 56 3.59 -8.49 18.69
CA ARG A 56 4.92 -9.08 18.89
C ARG A 56 5.95 -8.03 19.30
N SER A 57 6.87 -8.43 20.18
CA SER A 57 7.99 -7.59 20.60
C SER A 57 8.98 -7.37 19.44
N PRO A 58 9.74 -6.26 19.44
CA PRO A 58 10.76 -6.00 18.43
C PRO A 58 11.78 -7.13 18.25
N GLU A 59 12.16 -7.82 19.33
CA GLU A 59 13.08 -8.96 19.30
C GLU A 59 12.50 -10.14 18.51
N ILE A 60 11.23 -10.50 18.74
CA ILE A 60 10.57 -11.56 17.99
C ILE A 60 10.38 -11.19 16.50
N ILE A 61 10.09 -9.92 16.23
CA ILE A 61 10.02 -9.41 14.86
C ILE A 61 11.40 -9.53 14.19
N GLU A 62 12.47 -9.16 14.88
CA GLU A 62 13.83 -9.29 14.37
C GLU A 62 14.14 -10.74 14.00
N ASP A 63 13.97 -11.67 14.94
CA ASP A 63 14.37 -13.07 14.76
C ASP A 63 13.53 -13.82 13.72
N GLN A 64 12.21 -13.57 13.67
CA GLN A 64 11.28 -14.38 12.87
C GLN A 64 10.82 -13.72 11.57
N VAL A 65 11.01 -12.41 11.41
CA VAL A 65 10.56 -11.67 10.22
C VAL A 65 11.72 -10.94 9.57
N THR A 66 12.34 -10.00 10.28
CA THR A 66 13.36 -9.12 9.70
C THR A 66 14.61 -9.89 9.28
N PHE A 67 15.15 -10.74 10.16
CA PHE A 67 16.39 -11.46 9.90
C PHE A 67 16.28 -12.44 8.72
N PRO A 68 15.23 -13.26 8.58
CA PRO A 68 15.01 -14.07 7.37
C PRO A 68 14.92 -13.24 6.08
N ILE A 69 14.25 -12.08 6.12
CA ILE A 69 14.13 -11.18 4.97
C ILE A 69 15.49 -10.60 4.59
N VAL A 70 16.22 -10.03 5.56
CA VAL A 70 17.52 -9.40 5.34
C VAL A 70 18.54 -10.42 4.83
N SER A 71 18.69 -11.56 5.50
CA SER A 71 19.64 -12.61 5.10
C SER A 71 19.30 -13.22 3.74
N GLY A 72 18.01 -13.32 3.41
CA GLY A 72 17.53 -13.77 2.11
C GLY A 72 17.85 -12.81 0.96
N LEU A 73 17.93 -11.50 1.22
CA LEU A 73 18.10 -10.45 0.20
C LEU A 73 19.54 -9.96 0.05
N GLN A 74 20.41 -10.16 1.04
CA GLN A 74 21.83 -9.75 0.97
C GLN A 74 22.60 -10.36 -0.21
N GLY A 75 22.16 -11.51 -0.74
CA GLY A 75 22.80 -12.20 -1.87
C GLY A 75 22.31 -11.76 -3.25
N LEU A 76 21.44 -10.75 -3.34
CA LEU A 76 20.98 -10.25 -4.64
C LEU A 76 22.10 -9.48 -5.36
N PRO A 77 22.18 -9.59 -6.71
CA PRO A 77 23.14 -8.82 -7.48
C PRO A 77 22.88 -7.32 -7.36
N ASP A 78 23.95 -6.53 -7.43
CA ASP A 78 23.93 -5.06 -7.41
C ASP A 78 23.31 -4.43 -6.16
N VAL A 79 23.19 -5.21 -5.07
CA VAL A 79 22.82 -4.68 -3.74
C VAL A 79 24.06 -4.10 -3.07
N LYS A 80 23.99 -2.82 -2.76
CA LYS A 80 25.01 -2.07 -2.03
C LYS A 80 24.92 -2.32 -0.52
N ALA A 81 23.70 -2.31 0.02
CA ALA A 81 23.44 -2.57 1.44
C ALA A 81 21.99 -2.99 1.67
N VAL A 82 21.77 -3.79 2.71
CA VAL A 82 20.43 -4.06 3.25
C VAL A 82 20.38 -3.50 4.66
N ARG A 83 19.52 -2.51 4.89
CA ARG A 83 19.26 -1.92 6.22
C ARG A 83 17.89 -2.37 6.69
N ALA A 84 17.70 -2.48 8.00
CA ALA A 84 16.39 -2.84 8.52
C ALA A 84 16.12 -2.20 9.90
N ASN A 85 14.84 -2.10 10.23
CA ASN A 85 14.36 -1.67 11.53
C ASN A 85 13.21 -2.56 11.99
N SER A 86 13.36 -3.13 13.19
CA SER A 86 12.35 -3.95 13.83
C SER A 86 11.69 -3.15 14.96
N MET A 87 10.37 -2.98 14.86
CA MET A 87 9.54 -2.26 15.82
C MET A 87 8.48 -3.20 16.40
N PHE A 88 7.74 -2.72 17.39
CA PHE A 88 6.61 -3.49 17.94
C PHE A 88 5.59 -3.77 16.84
N GLY A 89 5.42 -5.05 16.51
CA GLY A 89 4.49 -5.53 15.50
C GLY A 89 4.83 -5.19 14.05
N MET A 90 5.98 -4.60 13.74
CA MET A 90 6.30 -4.14 12.38
C MET A 90 7.79 -4.30 12.04
N SER A 91 8.08 -4.64 10.79
CA SER A 91 9.42 -4.71 10.21
C SER A 91 9.51 -3.84 8.96
N PHE A 92 10.56 -3.03 8.90
CA PHE A 92 10.94 -2.25 7.71
C PHE A 92 12.30 -2.72 7.22
N VAL A 93 12.38 -3.21 5.98
CA VAL A 93 13.63 -3.59 5.33
C VAL A 93 13.86 -2.70 4.11
N PHE A 94 15.04 -2.11 4.01
CA PHE A 94 15.47 -1.20 2.95
C PHE A 94 16.60 -1.89 2.17
N VAL A 95 16.30 -2.35 0.95
CA VAL A 95 17.28 -2.93 0.04
C VAL A 95 17.81 -1.83 -0.86
N ILE A 96 19.07 -1.45 -0.69
CA ILE A 96 19.71 -0.35 -1.42
C ILE A 96 20.56 -0.94 -2.53
N PHE A 97 20.26 -0.55 -3.76
CA PHE A 97 20.97 -0.96 -4.97
C PHE A 97 22.04 0.06 -5.35
N GLU A 98 22.94 -0.34 -6.25
CA GLU A 98 23.85 0.60 -6.92
C GLU A 98 23.07 1.61 -7.77
N ASP A 99 23.58 2.84 -7.87
CA ASP A 99 22.86 3.98 -8.46
C ASP A 99 22.52 3.79 -9.95
N ASN A 100 23.25 2.92 -10.66
CA ASN A 100 23.05 2.64 -12.09
C ASN A 100 22.03 1.53 -12.37
N VAL A 101 21.43 0.94 -11.34
CA VAL A 101 20.42 -0.13 -11.48
C VAL A 101 19.06 0.49 -11.79
N ASP A 102 18.32 -0.10 -12.72
CA ASP A 102 16.93 0.31 -12.98
C ASP A 102 16.02 -0.02 -11.79
N THR A 103 15.20 0.93 -11.36
CA THR A 103 14.34 0.80 -10.18
C THR A 103 13.33 -0.33 -10.33
N TYR A 104 12.74 -0.50 -11.52
CA TYR A 104 11.76 -1.57 -11.78
C TYR A 104 12.42 -2.94 -11.84
N PHE A 105 13.64 -3.03 -12.37
CA PHE A 105 14.46 -4.24 -12.31
C PHE A 105 14.76 -4.63 -10.86
N ALA A 106 15.22 -3.69 -10.03
CA ALA A 106 15.46 -3.91 -8.61
C ALA A 106 14.20 -4.42 -7.89
N ARG A 107 13.05 -3.78 -8.10
CA ARG A 107 11.75 -4.21 -7.53
C ARG A 107 11.37 -5.63 -7.97
N THR A 108 11.57 -5.97 -9.24
CA THR A 108 11.28 -7.31 -9.77
C THR A 108 12.17 -8.37 -9.12
N ARG A 109 13.47 -8.09 -8.95
CA ARG A 109 14.41 -9.01 -8.28
C ARG A 109 14.06 -9.23 -6.81
N VAL A 110 13.66 -8.17 -6.12
CA VAL A 110 13.17 -8.28 -4.74
C VAL A 110 11.91 -9.16 -4.70
N LEU A 111 10.92 -8.90 -5.56
CA LEU A 111 9.68 -9.70 -5.62
C LEU A 111 9.95 -11.20 -5.87
N GLU A 112 10.82 -11.52 -6.82
CA GLU A 112 11.24 -12.89 -7.11
C GLU A 112 11.81 -13.58 -5.86
N ARG A 113 12.68 -12.88 -5.13
CA ARG A 113 13.31 -13.42 -3.93
C ARG A 113 12.36 -13.54 -2.75
N MET A 114 11.46 -12.56 -2.60
CA MET A 114 10.44 -12.55 -1.54
C MET A 114 9.48 -13.72 -1.64
N ASN A 115 9.13 -14.18 -2.85
CA ASN A 115 8.30 -15.38 -3.02
C ASN A 115 8.92 -16.63 -2.39
N THR A 116 10.25 -16.75 -2.38
CA THR A 116 10.94 -17.88 -1.73
C THR A 116 11.05 -17.68 -0.21
N ILE A 117 11.30 -16.44 0.23
CA ILE A 117 11.42 -16.10 1.67
C ILE A 117 10.08 -16.25 2.39
N GLN A 118 8.96 -15.99 1.71
CA GLN A 118 7.61 -16.08 2.26
C GLN A 118 7.33 -17.41 2.97
N ALA A 119 7.89 -18.52 2.49
CA ALA A 119 7.72 -19.84 3.09
C ALA A 119 8.41 -20.01 4.45
N GLN A 120 9.36 -19.13 4.79
CA GLN A 120 10.09 -19.13 6.05
C GLN A 120 9.46 -18.21 7.10
N LEU A 121 8.48 -17.40 6.70
CA LEU A 121 7.82 -16.45 7.58
C LEU A 121 6.69 -17.13 8.40
N PRO A 122 6.36 -16.59 9.58
CA PRO A 122 5.26 -17.09 10.39
C PRO A 122 3.92 -17.10 9.63
N PRO A 123 3.00 -18.03 9.95
CA PRO A 123 1.70 -18.09 9.32
C PRO A 123 0.93 -16.78 9.43
N GLY A 124 0.39 -16.30 8.30
CA GLY A 124 -0.40 -15.06 8.22
C GLY A 124 0.43 -13.78 8.11
N VAL A 125 1.77 -13.86 8.16
CA VAL A 125 2.66 -12.72 7.93
C VAL A 125 2.92 -12.58 6.44
N VAL A 126 2.49 -11.48 5.84
CA VAL A 126 2.67 -11.21 4.41
C VAL A 126 3.43 -9.90 4.25
N PRO A 127 4.70 -9.94 3.83
CA PRO A 127 5.45 -8.76 3.45
C PRO A 127 4.83 -8.11 2.22
N SER A 128 4.93 -6.79 2.18
CA SER A 128 4.49 -5.96 1.07
C SER A 128 5.63 -5.07 0.60
N LEU A 129 5.67 -4.76 -0.70
CA LEU A 129 6.60 -3.76 -1.20
C LEU A 129 6.04 -2.37 -0.91
N GLY A 130 6.93 -1.47 -0.49
CA GLY A 130 6.65 -0.06 -0.39
C GLY A 130 6.31 0.57 -1.75
N PRO A 131 5.82 1.82 -1.72
CA PRO A 131 5.44 2.55 -2.93
C PRO A 131 6.62 2.74 -3.88
N ASP A 132 6.31 3.08 -5.12
CA ASP A 132 7.29 3.49 -6.12
C ASP A 132 7.60 4.99 -5.96
N GLY A 133 8.15 5.36 -4.79
CA GLY A 133 8.44 6.75 -4.43
C GLY A 133 9.77 6.87 -3.69
N SER A 134 10.40 8.04 -3.82
CA SER A 134 11.65 8.36 -3.14
C SER A 134 11.42 9.07 -1.79
N GLY A 135 12.47 9.20 -0.98
CA GLY A 135 12.41 9.95 0.29
C GLY A 135 12.08 11.44 0.14
N VAL A 136 12.26 11.99 -1.07
CA VAL A 136 11.86 13.36 -1.45
C VAL A 136 10.46 13.40 -2.09
N GLY A 137 9.79 12.25 -2.26
CA GLY A 137 8.48 12.11 -2.92
C GLY A 137 7.29 12.67 -2.12
N HIS A 138 7.52 13.29 -0.97
CA HIS A 138 6.48 13.98 -0.20
C HIS A 138 6.17 15.36 -0.79
N VAL A 139 5.44 15.39 -1.92
CA VAL A 139 5.20 16.60 -2.71
C VAL A 139 4.09 17.49 -2.13
N TYR A 140 3.00 16.90 -1.63
CA TYR A 140 1.81 17.66 -1.21
C TYR A 140 1.22 17.14 0.09
N TRP A 141 1.10 18.04 1.07
CA TRP A 141 0.53 17.78 2.39
C TRP A 141 -0.75 18.57 2.55
N TYR A 142 -1.78 17.94 3.10
CA TYR A 142 -3.06 18.58 3.38
C TYR A 142 -3.69 18.02 4.65
N THR A 143 -4.66 18.77 5.19
CA THR A 143 -5.52 18.35 6.29
C THR A 143 -6.95 18.17 5.79
N VAL A 144 -7.69 17.27 6.41
CA VAL A 144 -9.13 17.08 6.16
C VAL A 144 -9.87 17.64 7.37
N GLU A 145 -10.58 18.74 7.15
CA GLU A 145 -11.28 19.48 8.20
C GLU A 145 -12.77 19.58 7.88
N GLY A 146 -13.62 19.44 8.90
CA GLY A 146 -15.06 19.54 8.74
C GLY A 146 -15.75 19.82 10.07
N GLY A 147 -16.41 20.97 10.18
CA GLY A 147 -17.16 21.34 11.38
C GLY A 147 -18.32 20.37 11.62
N GLY A 148 -18.40 19.83 12.84
CA GLY A 148 -19.46 18.89 13.24
C GLY A 148 -19.19 17.41 12.92
N TYR A 149 -18.06 17.08 12.28
CA TYR A 149 -17.64 15.70 12.03
C TYR A 149 -16.55 15.28 13.04
N ASP A 150 -16.61 14.02 13.45
CA ASP A 150 -15.57 13.43 14.29
C ASP A 150 -14.36 12.98 13.45
N LEU A 151 -13.23 12.75 14.13
CA LEU A 151 -11.99 12.29 13.50
C LEU A 151 -12.14 10.92 12.81
N GLY A 152 -13.09 10.09 13.25
CA GLY A 152 -13.41 8.82 12.59
C GLY A 152 -14.06 9.01 11.22
N THR A 153 -15.05 9.89 11.14
CA THR A 153 -15.70 10.22 9.86
C THR A 153 -14.73 10.90 8.90
N LEU A 154 -13.92 11.86 9.38
CA LEU A 154 -12.92 12.53 8.55
C LEU A 154 -11.87 11.55 8.02
N ARG A 155 -11.40 10.60 8.86
CA ARG A 155 -10.51 9.53 8.42
C ARG A 155 -11.15 8.62 7.38
N ALA A 156 -12.44 8.31 7.52
CA ALA A 156 -13.16 7.51 6.53
C ALA A 156 -13.27 8.25 5.19
N VAL A 157 -13.56 9.56 5.18
CA VAL A 157 -13.56 10.36 3.95
C VAL A 157 -12.17 10.38 3.31
N GLN A 158 -11.12 10.52 4.11
CA GLN A 158 -9.74 10.44 3.63
C GLN A 158 -9.45 9.10 2.94
N ASP A 159 -9.69 8.00 3.63
CA ASP A 159 -9.31 6.64 3.17
C ASP A 159 -10.18 6.16 2.00
N TRP A 160 -11.47 6.48 2.00
CA TRP A 160 -12.45 5.91 1.05
C TRP A 160 -12.89 6.85 -0.07
N TYR A 161 -12.51 8.12 -0.03
CA TYR A 161 -12.88 9.09 -1.07
C TYR A 161 -11.68 9.86 -1.60
N ILE A 162 -10.97 10.60 -0.73
CA ILE A 162 -9.89 11.50 -1.15
C ILE A 162 -8.71 10.70 -1.70
N ARG A 163 -8.27 9.66 -0.98
CA ARG A 163 -7.16 8.78 -1.39
C ARG A 163 -7.34 8.30 -2.83
N TYR A 164 -8.48 7.68 -3.15
CA TYR A 164 -8.73 7.13 -4.48
C TYR A 164 -8.72 8.18 -5.59
N LYS A 165 -9.24 9.39 -5.32
CA LYS A 165 -9.22 10.47 -6.31
C LYS A 165 -7.82 10.99 -6.58
N LEU A 166 -7.01 11.14 -5.53
CA LEU A 166 -5.63 11.61 -5.67
C LEU A 166 -4.72 10.53 -6.27
N SER A 167 -4.91 9.26 -5.91
CA SER A 167 -4.17 8.13 -6.50
C SER A 167 -4.46 7.93 -7.99
N ALA A 168 -5.57 8.45 -8.51
CA ALA A 168 -5.87 8.40 -9.95
C ALA A 168 -5.11 9.46 -10.77
N VAL A 169 -4.44 10.41 -10.11
CA VAL A 169 -3.67 11.46 -10.79
C VAL A 169 -2.36 10.88 -11.32
N GLN A 170 -2.04 11.15 -12.58
CA GLN A 170 -0.81 10.69 -13.22
C GLN A 170 0.43 11.18 -12.46
N GLY A 171 1.36 10.26 -12.17
CA GLY A 171 2.60 10.54 -11.44
C GLY A 171 2.49 10.40 -9.91
N VAL A 172 1.29 10.14 -9.36
CA VAL A 172 1.12 9.87 -7.94
C VAL A 172 1.35 8.38 -7.66
N ALA A 173 2.42 8.07 -6.93
CA ALA A 173 2.74 6.70 -6.52
C ALA A 173 1.88 6.22 -5.33
N GLU A 174 1.66 7.09 -4.35
CA GLU A 174 0.88 6.77 -3.15
C GLU A 174 0.22 8.02 -2.55
N VAL A 175 -0.92 7.81 -1.87
CA VAL A 175 -1.57 8.81 -1.03
C VAL A 175 -1.75 8.24 0.37
N ALA A 176 -0.73 8.45 1.21
CA ALA A 176 -0.69 7.96 2.57
C ALA A 176 -1.64 8.77 3.48
N SER A 177 -2.11 8.15 4.57
CA SER A 177 -2.97 8.83 5.55
C SER A 177 -2.33 8.80 6.92
N ILE A 178 -2.28 9.98 7.53
CA ILE A 178 -1.60 10.23 8.80
C ILE A 178 -2.63 10.77 9.80
N GLY A 179 -2.71 10.15 10.98
CA GLY A 179 -3.65 10.54 12.03
C GLY A 179 -5.11 10.11 11.77
N GLY A 180 -6.03 10.64 12.58
CA GLY A 180 -7.45 10.23 12.57
C GLY A 180 -7.67 8.82 13.17
N PHE A 181 -8.94 8.43 13.31
CA PHE A 181 -9.30 7.11 13.88
C PHE A 181 -9.90 6.21 12.82
N VAL A 182 -9.36 5.00 12.68
CA VAL A 182 -9.99 3.97 11.85
C VAL A 182 -11.16 3.39 12.62
N LYS A 183 -12.35 3.38 12.00
CA LYS A 183 -13.54 2.82 12.62
C LYS A 183 -13.36 1.32 12.82
N GLN A 184 -13.42 0.89 14.08
CA GLN A 184 -13.32 -0.50 14.49
C GLN A 184 -14.55 -0.89 15.31
N TYR A 185 -15.07 -2.10 15.08
CA TYR A 185 -16.13 -2.69 15.89
C TYR A 185 -15.47 -3.52 16.98
N GLN A 186 -15.48 -3.01 18.21
CA GLN A 186 -14.91 -3.69 19.37
C GLN A 186 -16.01 -4.48 20.09
N VAL A 187 -15.73 -5.75 20.38
CA VAL A 187 -16.60 -6.62 21.16
C VAL A 187 -15.97 -6.84 22.52
N ASP A 188 -16.41 -6.07 23.51
CA ASP A 188 -15.95 -6.18 24.88
C ASP A 188 -16.73 -7.29 25.60
N VAL A 189 -16.03 -8.35 25.98
CA VAL A 189 -16.64 -9.52 26.60
C VAL A 189 -16.45 -9.48 28.11
N ASN A 190 -17.54 -9.68 28.86
CA ASN A 190 -17.50 -9.75 30.32
C ASN A 190 -17.12 -11.16 30.80
N PRO A 191 -16.02 -11.33 31.57
CA PRO A 191 -15.59 -12.64 32.06
C PRO A 191 -16.58 -13.32 33.01
N ASN A 192 -17.44 -12.56 33.69
CA ASN A 192 -18.45 -13.13 34.58
C ASN A 192 -19.61 -13.77 33.79
N ASP A 193 -20.03 -13.12 32.71
CA ASP A 193 -21.10 -13.62 31.85
C ASP A 193 -20.64 -14.88 31.12
N LEU A 194 -19.41 -14.89 30.60
CA LEU A 194 -18.81 -16.10 30.01
C LEU A 194 -18.85 -17.31 30.95
N ARG A 195 -18.46 -17.11 32.22
CA ARG A 195 -18.52 -18.18 33.22
C ARG A 195 -19.96 -18.60 33.52
N GLY A 196 -20.90 -17.66 33.60
CA GLY A 196 -22.31 -17.94 33.83
C GLY A 196 -22.95 -18.80 32.73
N TYR A 197 -22.49 -18.65 31.48
CA TYR A 197 -22.96 -19.43 30.34
C TYR A 197 -22.03 -20.59 29.95
N ASN A 198 -20.99 -20.87 30.74
CA ASN A 198 -19.99 -21.90 30.45
C ASN A 198 -19.34 -21.75 29.05
N LEU A 199 -19.09 -20.51 28.63
CA LEU A 199 -18.45 -20.16 27.37
C LEU A 199 -17.00 -19.74 27.58
N THR A 200 -16.13 -20.08 26.63
CA THR A 200 -14.76 -19.56 26.55
C THR A 200 -14.69 -18.34 25.64
N VAL A 201 -13.61 -17.56 25.74
CA VAL A 201 -13.35 -16.45 24.80
C VAL A 201 -13.23 -16.98 23.37
N SER A 202 -12.63 -18.16 23.18
CA SER A 202 -12.50 -18.81 21.88
C SER A 202 -13.87 -19.12 21.25
N ASP A 203 -14.88 -19.48 22.05
CA ASP A 203 -16.23 -19.74 21.53
C ASP A 203 -16.85 -18.47 20.94
N VAL A 204 -16.69 -17.33 21.60
CA VAL A 204 -17.16 -16.03 21.10
C VAL A 204 -16.42 -15.66 19.81
N VAL A 205 -15.09 -15.83 19.76
CA VAL A 205 -14.29 -15.55 18.56
C VAL A 205 -14.74 -16.43 17.38
N ASN A 206 -14.90 -17.73 17.62
CA ASN A 206 -15.34 -18.68 16.61
C ASN A 206 -16.75 -18.37 16.10
N ALA A 207 -17.67 -17.97 16.99
CA ALA A 207 -19.03 -17.59 16.62
C ALA A 207 -19.04 -16.35 15.72
N ILE A 208 -18.27 -15.32 16.07
CA ILE A 208 -18.15 -14.10 15.25
C ILE A 208 -17.57 -14.43 13.87
N GLN A 209 -16.49 -15.22 13.80
CA GLN A 209 -15.84 -15.59 12.54
C GLN A 209 -16.77 -16.37 11.61
N LYS A 210 -17.61 -17.27 12.15
CA LYS A 210 -18.59 -18.03 11.36
C LYS A 210 -19.75 -17.17 10.85
N SER A 211 -20.05 -16.08 11.55
CA SER A 211 -21.26 -15.27 11.31
C SER A 211 -21.06 -14.11 10.34
N ASN A 212 -19.82 -13.84 9.89
CA ASN A 212 -19.50 -12.73 9.00
C ASN A 212 -19.20 -13.18 7.57
N ASN A 213 -20.00 -14.10 7.04
CA ASN A 213 -19.84 -14.63 5.68
C ASN A 213 -21.12 -14.44 4.86
N GLU A 214 -20.97 -14.05 3.61
CA GLU A 214 -22.04 -14.10 2.61
C GLU A 214 -22.03 -15.47 1.91
N VAL A 215 -23.20 -16.05 1.70
CA VAL A 215 -23.34 -17.35 1.02
C VAL A 215 -24.19 -17.22 -0.24
N GLY A 216 -23.65 -17.66 -1.38
CA GLY A 216 -24.38 -17.68 -2.64
C GLY A 216 -25.46 -18.76 -2.65
N GLY A 217 -26.72 -18.39 -2.92
CA GLY A 217 -27.89 -19.27 -2.83
C GLY A 217 -28.25 -20.02 -4.11
N LYS A 218 -27.33 -20.08 -5.10
CA LYS A 218 -27.52 -20.62 -6.45
C LYS A 218 -28.60 -19.85 -7.25
N ILE A 219 -28.58 -20.02 -8.57
CA ILE A 219 -29.59 -19.47 -9.48
C ILE A 219 -30.80 -20.41 -9.49
N ILE A 220 -31.99 -19.84 -9.33
CA ILE A 220 -33.26 -20.54 -9.54
C ILE A 220 -33.86 -20.01 -10.83
N GLU A 221 -34.18 -20.91 -11.75
CA GLU A 221 -34.83 -20.56 -13.01
C GLU A 221 -36.35 -20.73 -12.86
N ALA A 222 -37.10 -19.67 -13.14
CA ALA A 222 -38.55 -19.69 -13.14
C ALA A 222 -39.06 -18.86 -14.33
N ASN A 223 -40.02 -19.40 -15.10
CA ASN A 223 -40.58 -18.75 -16.29
C ASN A 223 -39.51 -18.24 -17.28
N SER A 224 -38.50 -19.07 -17.58
CA SER A 224 -37.38 -18.73 -18.49
C SER A 224 -36.59 -17.47 -18.07
N SER A 225 -36.68 -17.10 -16.79
CA SER A 225 -35.92 -16.03 -16.18
C SER A 225 -35.11 -16.59 -15.02
N ALA A 226 -33.83 -16.20 -14.96
CA ALA A 226 -32.93 -16.59 -13.89
C ALA A 226 -32.99 -15.57 -12.75
N PHE A 227 -33.24 -16.05 -11.53
CA PHE A 227 -33.17 -15.25 -10.31
C PHE A 227 -32.02 -15.75 -9.45
N GLU A 228 -31.10 -14.85 -9.13
CA GLU A 228 -30.03 -15.13 -8.18
C GLU A 228 -30.57 -15.01 -6.76
N LYS A 229 -30.44 -16.10 -5.99
CA LYS A 229 -30.81 -16.07 -4.58
C LYS A 229 -29.61 -15.60 -3.77
N LEU A 230 -29.67 -14.37 -3.27
CA LEU A 230 -28.71 -13.88 -2.27
C LEU A 230 -29.14 -14.39 -0.89
N GLY A 231 -28.32 -15.25 -0.29
CA GLY A 231 -28.49 -15.69 1.09
C GLY A 231 -27.81 -14.72 2.03
N TYR A 232 -28.58 -13.88 2.73
CA TYR A 232 -28.05 -12.98 3.76
C TYR A 232 -28.16 -13.65 5.14
N SER A 233 -27.03 -13.76 5.84
CA SER A 233 -27.03 -13.82 7.31
C SER A 233 -27.19 -12.39 7.82
N LYS A 234 -28.42 -12.01 8.20
CA LYS A 234 -28.76 -10.63 8.57
C LYS A 234 -28.28 -10.34 9.99
N ASN A 235 -27.34 -9.41 10.18
CA ASN A 235 -27.03 -8.83 11.49
C ASN A 235 -27.27 -7.31 11.48
N GLU A 236 -28.30 -6.87 12.22
CA GLU A 236 -28.42 -5.50 12.70
C GLU A 236 -27.51 -5.36 13.93
N LEU A 237 -26.36 -4.70 13.77
CA LEU A 237 -25.40 -4.42 14.85
C LEU A 237 -25.87 -3.30 15.81
N MET A 238 -27.13 -3.32 16.24
CA MET A 238 -27.60 -2.48 17.35
C MET A 238 -28.22 -3.36 18.44
N SER A 239 -27.45 -3.52 19.51
CA SER A 239 -27.76 -4.27 20.73
C SER A 239 -27.87 -5.78 20.56
N PHE A 240 -26.73 -6.46 20.42
CA PHE A 240 -26.66 -7.89 20.77
C PHE A 240 -26.84 -8.02 22.29
N ARG A 241 -28.03 -8.43 22.73
CA ARG A 241 -28.23 -8.96 24.08
C ARG A 241 -27.80 -10.43 24.05
N ILE A 242 -27.05 -10.83 25.07
CA ILE A 242 -26.50 -12.18 25.30
C ILE A 242 -27.49 -13.35 25.08
N TRP A 243 -28.80 -13.08 25.05
CA TRP A 243 -29.86 -14.05 24.76
C TRP A 243 -29.75 -14.76 23.41
N ASP A 244 -29.24 -14.10 22.36
CA ASP A 244 -29.23 -14.69 21.01
C ASP A 244 -28.16 -15.79 20.84
N ILE A 245 -27.06 -15.72 21.61
CA ILE A 245 -26.00 -16.75 21.61
C ILE A 245 -26.51 -18.07 22.25
N ILE A 246 -27.40 -17.98 23.23
CA ILE A 246 -27.95 -19.14 23.95
C ILE A 246 -28.96 -19.89 23.08
N ALA A 247 -29.72 -19.18 22.25
CA ALA A 247 -30.77 -19.77 21.42
C ALA A 247 -30.22 -20.67 20.29
N ASP A 248 -29.05 -20.33 19.74
CA ASP A 248 -28.40 -21.17 18.72
C ASP A 248 -27.69 -22.38 19.34
N HIS A 249 -27.11 -22.26 20.54
CA HIS A 249 -26.46 -23.39 21.20
C HIS A 249 -27.43 -24.51 21.60
N TYR A 250 -28.71 -24.17 21.83
CA TYR A 250 -29.76 -25.15 22.19
C TYR A 250 -30.55 -25.72 21.01
N LYS A 251 -30.34 -25.22 19.78
CA LYS A 251 -31.05 -25.75 18.60
C LYS A 251 -30.48 -27.06 18.07
N ASP A 252 -29.24 -27.39 18.40
CA ASP A 252 -28.55 -28.60 17.94
C ASP A 252 -28.75 -29.83 18.87
N GLU A 253 -29.57 -29.70 19.94
CA GLU A 253 -29.86 -30.79 20.89
C GLU A 253 -31.29 -31.39 20.79
N LYS A 254 -31.94 -31.36 19.62
CA LYS A 254 -33.19 -32.12 19.39
C LYS A 254 -33.22 -32.87 18.07
#